data_AF-X1P7T3-F1
#
_entry.id   AF-X1P7T3-F1
#
_cell.length_a   1.000
_cell.length_b   1.000
_cell.length_c   1.000
_cell.angle_alpha   90.00
_cell.angle_beta   90.00
_cell.angle_gamma   90.00
#
_symmetry.space_group_name_H-M   'P 1'
#
loop_
_entity.id
_entity.type
_entity.pdbx_description
1 polymer ?
#
loop_
_entity_poly.entity_id
_entity_poly.type
_entity_poly.pdbx_seq_one_letter_code
_entity_poly.pdbx_strand_id
1 'polypeptide(L)' 'DIYFENNDPIKNIELEVMPERVKCFRMDNPNDIGGVKLKRLEQYALRIKSNIDIVVQFGRMDITQPNLAYMGYIAFPGK' A
#
# COMPACT_ATOMS: atom_id res chain seq x y z
N ASP A 1 3.98 7.19 -0.10
CA ASP A 1 3.54 7.97 -1.28
C ASP A 1 2.76 7.07 -2.23
N ILE A 2 1.75 7.63 -2.89
CA ILE A 2 0.90 6.97 -3.87
C ILE A 2 0.98 7.76 -5.18
N TYR A 3 1.34 7.08 -6.25
CA TYR A 3 1.43 7.64 -7.60
C TYR A 3 0.29 7.09 -8.44
N PHE A 4 -0.21 7.91 -9.35
CA PHE A 4 -1.31 7.57 -10.25
C PHE A 4 -0.87 7.75 -11.70
N GLU A 5 -1.61 7.17 -12.62
CA GLU A 5 -1.34 7.31 -14.05
C GLU A 5 -1.62 8.73 -14.56
N ASN A 6 -2.74 9.34 -14.11
CA ASN A 6 -3.27 10.58 -14.69
C ASN A 6 -3.58 11.67 -13.63
N ASN A 7 -3.15 11.48 -12.38
CA ASN A 7 -3.38 12.42 -11.29
C ASN A 7 -2.08 12.73 -10.54
N ASP A 8 -2.04 13.88 -9.88
CA ASP A 8 -0.91 14.24 -9.02
C ASP A 8 -0.73 13.21 -7.89
N PRO A 9 0.53 12.89 -7.53
CA PRO A 9 0.81 11.92 -6.48
C PRO A 9 0.44 12.46 -5.10
N ILE A 10 -0.10 11.58 -4.26
CA ILE A 10 -0.32 11.88 -2.84
C ILE A 10 0.94 11.45 -2.08
N LYS A 11 1.67 12.42 -1.54
CA LYS A 11 2.97 12.20 -0.88
C LYS A 11 2.89 12.42 0.62
N ASN A 12 3.87 11.86 1.34
CA ASN A 12 4.08 12.06 2.76
C ASN A 12 2.86 11.66 3.62
N ILE A 13 2.21 10.56 3.23
CA ILE A 13 1.23 9.89 4.09
C ILE A 13 2.01 9.29 5.26
N GLU A 14 1.68 9.73 6.47
CA GLU A 14 2.32 9.27 7.70
C GLU A 14 1.65 7.97 8.17
N LEU A 15 2.48 6.96 8.44
CA LEU A 15 2.06 5.65 8.92
C LEU A 15 3.01 5.23 10.03
N GLU A 16 2.45 4.59 11.06
CA GLU A 16 3.22 4.12 12.22
C GLU A 16 3.08 2.60 12.39
N VAL A 17 4.23 1.96 12.63
CA VAL A 17 4.35 0.56 13.03
C VAL A 17 5.17 0.51 14.32
N MET A 18 4.63 -0.14 15.35
CA MET A 18 5.31 -0.26 16.64
C MET A 18 6.54 -1.19 16.53
N PRO A 19 7.55 -1.03 17.41
CA PRO A 19 8.72 -1.91 17.45
C PRO A 19 8.35 -3.38 17.56
N GLU A 20 9.08 -4.25 16.84
CA GLU A 20 8.85 -5.71 16.82
C GLU A 20 7.41 -6.11 16.48
N ARG A 21 6.75 -5.39 15.57
CA ARG A 21 5.39 -5.72 15.11
C ARG A 21 5.31 -5.75 13.59
N VAL A 22 4.29 -6.47 13.12
CA VAL A 22 3.79 -6.39 11.75
C VAL A 22 2.50 -5.58 11.77
N LYS A 23 2.30 -4.72 10.78
CA LYS A 23 1.05 -4.01 10.57
C LYS A 23 0.65 -4.07 9.11
N CYS A 24 -0.56 -4.57 8.86
CA CYS A 24 -1.14 -4.59 7.53
C CYS A 24 -1.97 -3.33 7.33
N PHE A 25 -1.53 -2.47 6.40
CA PHE A 25 -2.31 -1.31 5.98
C PHE A 25 -3.21 -1.73 4.82
N ARG A 26 -4.53 -1.55 4.99
CA ARG A 26 -5.49 -1.89 3.95
C ARG A 26 -5.66 -0.74 2.97
N MET A 27 -5.44 -1.00 1.69
CA MET A 27 -5.55 0.02 0.65
C MET A 27 -7.01 0.44 0.38
N ASP A 28 -7.97 -0.40 0.76
CA ASP A 28 -9.41 -0.12 0.66
C ASP A 28 -10.00 0.54 1.92
N ASN A 29 -9.22 0.66 3.01
CA ASN A 29 -9.64 1.31 4.25
C ASN A 29 -8.93 2.66 4.41
N PRO A 30 -9.62 3.80 4.20
CA PRO A 30 -9.00 5.11 4.30
C PRO A 30 -8.31 5.37 5.65
N ASN A 31 -8.82 4.82 6.74
CA ASN A 31 -8.24 5.01 8.08
C ASN A 31 -6.83 4.40 8.19
N ASP A 32 -6.51 3.39 7.38
CA ASP A 32 -5.19 2.76 7.39
C ASP A 32 -4.18 3.47 6.47
N ILE A 33 -4.63 4.40 5.63
CA ILE A 33 -3.80 5.10 4.65
C ILE A 33 -3.94 6.62 4.74
N GLY A 34 -4.00 7.14 5.97
CA GLY A 34 -4.00 8.59 6.23
C GLY A 34 -5.21 9.33 5.66
N GLY A 35 -6.37 8.67 5.61
CA GLY A 35 -7.62 9.22 5.09
C GLY A 35 -7.75 9.17 3.56
N VAL A 36 -6.75 8.65 2.84
CA VAL A 36 -6.78 8.57 1.38
C VAL A 36 -7.87 7.60 0.92
N LYS A 37 -8.69 8.04 -0.02
CA LYS A 37 -9.72 7.20 -0.65
C LYS A 37 -9.27 6.82 -2.06
N LEU A 38 -8.73 5.62 -2.20
CA LEU A 38 -8.39 5.06 -3.51
C LEU A 38 -9.66 4.64 -4.24
N LYS A 39 -9.80 5.05 -5.50
CA LYS A 39 -10.94 4.64 -6.33
C LYS A 39 -10.78 3.19 -6.75
N ARG A 40 -11.91 2.49 -6.90
CA ARG A 40 -11.92 1.16 -7.51
C ARG A 40 -11.50 1.27 -8.98
N LEU A 41 -10.73 0.29 -9.44
CA LEU A 41 -10.24 0.21 -10.82
C LEU A 41 -9.38 1.40 -11.25
N GLU A 42 -8.79 2.13 -10.30
CA GLU A 42 -7.78 3.17 -10.55
C GLU A 42 -6.39 2.57 -10.36
N GLN A 43 -5.53 2.71 -11.36
CA GLN A 43 -4.16 2.21 -11.31
C GLN A 43 -3.30 3.12 -10.42
N TYR A 44 -2.54 2.51 -9.51
CA TYR A 44 -1.61 3.21 -8.65
C TYR A 44 -0.31 2.44 -8.42
N ALA A 45 0.71 3.14 -7.94
CA ALA A 45 1.97 2.59 -7.48
C ALA A 45 2.32 3.15 -6.09
N LEU A 46 3.05 2.36 -5.30
CA LEU A 46 3.43 2.72 -3.94
C LEU A 46 4.94 2.97 -3.84
N ARG A 47 5.31 4.04 -3.15
CA ARG A 47 6.68 4.26 -2.65
C ARG A 47 6.62 4.38 -1.14
N ILE A 48 7.28 3.46 -0.45
CA ILE A 48 7.39 3.46 1.01
C ILE A 48 8.75 4.02 1.40
N LYS A 49 8.76 4.95 2.36
CA LYS A 49 9.96 5.53 2.95
C LYS A 49 9.88 5.26 4.45
N SER A 50 10.99 4.89 5.04
CA SER A 50 11.10 4.63 6.48
C SER A 50 12.36 5.28 7.01
N ASN A 51 12.31 5.74 8.25
CA ASN A 51 13.46 6.28 8.98
C ASN A 51 14.36 5.16 9.56
N ILE A 52 13.89 3.91 9.53
CA ILE A 52 14.61 2.71 9.95
C ILE A 52 14.42 1.58 8.95
N ASP A 53 15.26 0.54 9.02
CA ASP A 53 15.14 -0.62 8.14
C ASP A 53 13.84 -1.39 8.39
N ILE A 54 13.14 -1.72 7.31
CA ILE A 54 11.87 -2.45 7.34
C ILE A 54 11.80 -3.44 6.18
N VAL A 55 10.93 -4.43 6.32
CA VAL A 55 10.53 -5.33 5.23
C VAL A 55 9.11 -4.97 4.80
N VAL A 56 8.89 -4.83 3.49
CA VAL A 56 7.59 -4.50 2.92
C VAL A 56 7.15 -5.60 1.95
N GLN A 57 5.93 -6.08 2.16
CA GLN A 57 5.24 -6.99 1.25
C GLN A 57 3.92 -6.35 0.81
N PHE A 58 3.58 -6.50 -0.47
CA PHE A 58 2.28 -6.09 -1.00
C PHE A 58 1.48 -7.32 -1.42
N GLY A 59 0.25 -7.40 -0.94
CA GLY A 59 -0.69 -8.47 -1.27
C GLY A 59 -1.99 -7.89 -1.83
N ARG A 60 -2.56 -8.58 -2.81
CA ARG A 60 -3.88 -8.26 -3.35
C ARG A 60 -4.67 -9.55 -3.55
N MET A 61 -5.91 -9.54 -3.08
CA MET A 61 -6.89 -10.57 -3.37
C MET A 61 -7.88 -10.03 -4.39
N ASP A 62 -8.11 -10.79 -5.46
CA ASP A 62 -9.23 -10.53 -6.36
C ASP A 62 -10.48 -11.23 -5.84
N ILE A 63 -11.42 -10.41 -5.36
CA ILE A 63 -12.72 -10.85 -4.84
C ILE A 63 -13.85 -10.71 -5.87
N THR A 64 -13.54 -10.31 -7.10
CA THR A 64 -14.55 -10.15 -8.17
C THR A 64 -15.00 -11.47 -8.78
N GLN A 65 -14.35 -12.57 -8.37
CA GLN A 65 -14.55 -13.91 -8.89
C GLN A 65 -14.39 -14.97 -7.76
N PRO A 66 -15.05 -16.14 -7.85
CA PRO A 66 -15.18 -17.09 -6.72
C PRO A 66 -13.91 -17.89 -6.38
N ASN A 67 -12.93 -17.96 -7.28
CA ASN A 67 -11.68 -18.70 -7.11
C ASN A 67 -10.64 -17.95 -6.23
N LEU A 68 -10.97 -16.77 -5.71
CA LEU A 68 -10.17 -16.02 -4.72
C LEU A 68 -8.67 -15.94 -5.07
N ALA A 69 -8.36 -15.50 -6.29
CA ALA A 69 -6.96 -15.41 -6.73
C ALA A 69 -6.18 -14.40 -5.87
N TYR A 70 -5.02 -14.83 -5.38
CA TYR A 70 -4.14 -14.01 -4.54
C TYR A 70 -2.81 -13.77 -5.23
N MET A 71 -2.34 -12.52 -5.19
CA MET A 71 -1.01 -12.13 -5.66
C MET A 71 -0.26 -11.46 -4.51
N GLY A 72 1.04 -11.75 -4.41
CA GLY A 72 1.91 -11.20 -3.38
C GLY A 72 3.32 -10.94 -3.93
N TYR A 73 3.93 -9.84 -3.51
CA TYR A 73 5.26 -9.41 -3.97
C TYR A 73 6.06 -8.81 -2.83
N ILE A 74 7.38 -8.99 -2.88
CA ILE A 74 8.32 -8.25 -2.05
C ILE A 74 8.60 -6.90 -2.71
N ALA A 75 8.66 -5.84 -1.90
CA ALA A 75 9.02 -4.52 -2.40
C ALA A 75 10.46 -4.51 -2.93
N PHE A 76 10.67 -3.83 -4.05
CA PHE A 76 12.02 -3.52 -4.50
C PHE A 76 12.66 -2.50 -3.54
N PRO A 77 13.84 -2.76 -2.97
CA PRO A 77 14.48 -1.84 -2.04
C PRO A 77 14.88 -0.54 -2.77
N GLY A 78 14.35 0.58 -2.28
CA GLY A 78 14.80 1.92 -2.69
C GLY A 78 16.15 2.28 -2.06
N LYS A 79 16.87 3.21 -2.67
CA LYS A 79 18.03 3.85 -2.03
C LYS A 79 17.58 4.89 -1.01
#